data_AF-A0A7C7H1V4-F1
#
_entry.id   AF-A0A7C7H1V4-F1
#
_cell.length_a   1.000
_cell.length_b   1.000
_cell.length_c   1.000
_cell.angle_alpha   90.00
_cell.angle_beta   90.00
_cell.angle_gamma   90.00
#
_symmetry.space_group_name_H-M   'P 1'
#
loop_
_entity.id
_entity.type
_entity.pdbx_description
1 polymer ?
#
loop_
_entity_poly.entity_id
_entity_poly.type
_entity_poly.pdbx_seq_one_letter_code
_entity_poly.pdbx_strand_id
1 'polypeptide(L)'
;MLIPLRDENPRVIIPKVTYAIVALNVAVFLLQMGMGTDPKSDMEFTLSYGLIPAAATGATSEEIVGAWEVHLSDRAKQRIELNANVHSPFITIITSMFMHGGFMHILWNMVFIWIFADNVEGLFGHTRFIIFYIICGIGA
;
A
#
# COMPACT_ATOMS: atom_id res chain seq x y z
N MET A 1 -11.78 -19.64 19.36
CA MET A 1 -12.04 -18.29 18.82
C MET A 1 -11.74 -18.32 17.33
N LEU A 2 -12.66 -17.88 16.46
CA LEU A 2 -12.44 -17.91 15.00
C LEU A 2 -11.55 -16.75 14.51
N ILE A 3 -11.40 -15.68 15.28
CA ILE A 3 -10.57 -14.50 14.96
C ILE A 3 -9.75 -14.12 16.19
N PRO A 4 -8.40 -14.19 16.14
CA PRO A 4 -7.55 -13.67 17.21
C PRO A 4 -7.63 -12.13 17.20
N LEU A 5 -7.79 -11.51 18.37
CA LEU A 5 -7.86 -10.04 18.49
C LEU A 5 -6.56 -9.44 19.04
N ARG A 6 -5.77 -10.27 19.72
CA ARG A 6 -4.49 -9.94 20.35
C ARG A 6 -3.79 -11.25 20.70
N ASP A 7 -2.48 -11.20 20.88
CA ASP A 7 -1.74 -12.23 21.60
C ASP A 7 -1.82 -12.05 23.14
N GLU A 8 -1.27 -13.04 23.85
CA GLU A 8 -1.09 -13.06 25.31
C GLU A 8 0.34 -12.68 25.75
N ASN A 9 1.18 -12.21 24.82
CA ASN A 9 2.58 -11.93 25.10
C ASN A 9 2.71 -10.60 25.87
N PRO A 10 3.46 -10.55 26.97
CA PRO A 10 3.64 -9.31 27.70
C PRO A 10 4.38 -8.29 26.85
N ARG A 11 3.83 -7.07 26.77
CA ARG A 11 4.50 -5.96 26.07
C ARG A 11 5.73 -5.51 26.84
N VAL A 12 6.90 -5.68 26.21
CA VAL A 12 8.20 -5.28 26.77
C VAL A 12 8.45 -3.78 26.58
N ILE A 13 7.95 -3.19 25.49
CA ILE A 13 8.05 -1.75 25.16
C ILE A 13 6.73 -1.23 24.58
N ILE A 14 6.61 0.10 24.48
CA ILE A 14 5.50 0.75 23.74
C ILE A 14 5.84 0.69 22.24
N PRO A 15 5.03 0.03 21.39
CA PRO A 15 5.37 -0.24 20.00
C PRO A 15 5.06 0.96 19.08
N LYS A 16 5.87 2.01 19.18
CA LYS A 16 5.64 3.30 18.48
C LYS A 16 5.70 3.16 16.96
N VAL A 17 6.60 2.31 16.45
CA VAL A 17 6.77 2.10 15.00
C VAL A 17 5.56 1.34 14.45
N THR A 18 5.07 0.34 15.18
CA THR A 18 3.85 -0.39 14.83
C THR A 18 2.66 0.57 14.73
N TYR A 19 2.47 1.45 15.72
CA TYR A 19 1.40 2.46 15.68
C TYR A 19 1.57 3.43 14.51
N ALA A 20 2.80 3.85 14.21
CA ALA A 20 3.07 4.72 13.07
C ALA A 20 2.73 4.04 11.73
N ILE A 21 3.07 2.76 11.56
CA ILE A 21 2.74 1.98 10.36
C ILE A 21 1.22 1.86 10.21
N VAL A 22 0.51 1.50 11.27
CA VAL A 22 -0.96 1.41 11.25
C VAL A 22 -1.57 2.77 10.90
N ALA A 23 -1.14 3.84 11.55
CA ALA A 23 -1.64 5.19 11.28
C ALA A 23 -1.37 5.62 9.83
N LEU A 24 -0.20 5.32 9.29
CA LEU A 24 0.16 5.65 7.91
C LEU A 24 -0.68 4.86 6.90
N ASN A 25 -0.86 3.55 7.10
CA ASN A 25 -1.73 2.73 6.26
C ASN A 25 -3.17 3.24 6.24
N VAL A 26 -3.71 3.57 7.42
CA VAL A 26 -5.06 4.14 7.54
C VAL A 26 -5.14 5.50 6.87
N ALA A 27 -4.15 6.37 7.05
CA ALA A 27 -4.13 7.69 6.43
C ALA A 27 -4.09 7.60 4.90
N VAL A 28 -3.20 6.76 4.34
CA VAL A 28 -3.12 6.53 2.89
C VAL A 28 -4.42 5.96 2.36
N PHE A 29 -5.03 5.00 3.06
CA PHE A 29 -6.31 4.43 2.63
C PHE A 29 -7.47 5.43 2.69
N LEU A 30 -7.50 6.32 3.69
CA LEU A 30 -8.48 7.41 3.73
C LEU A 30 -8.28 8.41 2.59
N LEU A 31 -7.03 8.69 2.20
CA LEU A 31 -6.74 9.50 1.01
C LEU A 31 -7.22 8.80 -0.27
N GLN A 32 -6.97 7.49 -0.40
CA GLN A 32 -7.49 6.68 -1.51
C GLN A 32 -9.01 6.71 -1.55
N MET A 33 -9.69 6.53 -0.41
CA MET A 33 -11.15 6.63 -0.33
C MET A 33 -11.68 8.01 -0.73
N GLY A 34 -10.95 9.09 -0.40
CA GLY A 34 -11.29 10.44 -0.82
C GLY A 34 -11.21 10.63 -2.33
N MET A 35 -10.29 9.94 -3.01
CA MET A 35 -10.18 9.91 -4.47
C MET A 35 -11.11 8.88 -5.12
N GLY A 36 -11.50 7.84 -4.37
CA GLY A 36 -12.36 6.74 -4.80
C GLY A 36 -13.79 7.13 -5.20
N THR A 37 -14.21 8.37 -4.94
CA THR A 37 -15.50 8.89 -5.41
C THR A 37 -15.55 9.11 -6.91
N ASP A 38 -14.40 9.34 -7.54
CA ASP A 38 -14.24 9.41 -8.99
C ASP A 38 -13.34 8.24 -9.45
N PRO A 39 -13.88 7.29 -10.25
CA PRO A 39 -13.11 6.16 -10.76
C PRO A 39 -11.83 6.56 -11.52
N LYS A 40 -11.81 7.76 -12.12
CA LYS A 40 -10.61 8.27 -12.80
C LYS A 40 -9.50 8.57 -11.79
N SER A 41 -9.76 9.37 -10.76
CA SER A 41 -8.73 9.74 -9.77
C SER A 41 -8.22 8.56 -8.96
N ASP A 42 -9.08 7.59 -8.65
CA ASP A 42 -8.68 6.35 -7.97
C ASP A 42 -7.67 5.55 -8.81
N MET A 43 -7.95 5.44 -10.12
CA MET A 43 -7.08 4.76 -11.06
C MET A 43 -5.76 5.51 -11.25
N GLU A 44 -5.81 6.84 -11.45
CA GLU A 44 -4.61 7.66 -11.60
C GLU A 44 -3.72 7.57 -10.36
N PHE A 45 -4.29 7.61 -9.15
CA PHE A 45 -3.54 7.42 -7.91
C PHE A 45 -2.88 6.03 -7.86
N THR A 46 -3.62 4.99 -8.22
CA THR A 46 -3.11 3.62 -8.24
C THR A 46 -1.96 3.45 -9.22
N LEU A 47 -2.06 4.02 -10.43
CA LEU A 47 -1.01 3.98 -11.44
C LEU A 47 0.20 4.84 -11.05
N SER A 48 -0.01 5.96 -10.37
CA SER A 48 1.07 6.86 -9.94
C SER A 48 1.91 6.31 -8.78
N TYR A 49 1.28 5.66 -7.79
CA TYR A 49 1.93 5.26 -6.54
C TYR A 49 2.07 3.74 -6.36
N GLY A 50 1.40 2.94 -7.19
CA GLY A 50 1.54 1.49 -7.19
C GLY A 50 2.85 1.03 -7.85
N LEU A 51 3.41 -0.07 -7.36
CA LEU A 51 4.58 -0.69 -7.99
C LEU A 51 4.13 -1.44 -9.26
N ILE A 52 4.62 -0.98 -10.41
CA ILE A 52 4.35 -1.60 -11.71
C ILE A 52 5.67 -2.16 -12.26
N PRO A 53 5.80 -3.49 -12.44
CA PRO A 53 7.06 -4.09 -12.92
C PRO A 53 7.55 -3.51 -14.25
N ALA A 54 6.64 -3.14 -15.15
CA ALA A 54 6.99 -2.52 -16.42
C ALA A 54 7.73 -1.18 -16.25
N ALA A 55 7.37 -0.38 -15.24
CA ALA A 55 8.06 0.87 -14.90
C ALA A 55 9.51 0.60 -14.45
N ALA A 56 9.74 -0.51 -13.74
CA ALA A 56 11.09 -0.92 -13.32
C ALA A 56 11.96 -1.38 -14.50
N THR A 57 11.35 -1.86 -15.58
CA THR A 57 12.04 -2.24 -16.82
C THR A 57 12.18 -1.10 -17.83
N GLY A 58 11.76 0.12 -17.48
CA GLY A 58 11.94 1.32 -18.30
C GLY A 58 10.74 1.72 -19.16
N ALA A 59 9.55 1.14 -18.96
CA ALA A 59 8.34 1.59 -19.63
C ALA A 59 7.96 3.01 -19.17
N THR A 60 7.51 3.82 -20.11
CA THR A 60 7.02 5.19 -19.88
C THR A 60 5.61 5.19 -19.28
N SER A 61 5.21 6.30 -18.65
CA SER A 61 3.84 6.48 -18.15
C SER A 61 2.79 6.28 -19.24
N GLU A 62 3.05 6.76 -20.46
CA GLU A 62 2.16 6.62 -21.62
C GLU A 62 1.99 5.15 -22.03
N GLU A 63 3.07 4.37 -22.06
CA GLU A 63 3.00 2.94 -22.37
C GLU A 63 2.24 2.16 -21.30
N ILE A 64 2.44 2.49 -20.02
CA ILE A 64 1.76 1.84 -18.89
C ILE A 64 0.27 2.17 -18.89
N VAL A 65 -0.08 3.45 -19.04
CA VAL A 65 -1.48 3.90 -19.11
C VAL A 65 -2.16 3.29 -20.35
N GLY A 66 -1.50 3.34 -21.51
CA GLY A 66 -2.04 2.75 -22.74
C GLY A 66 -2.26 1.24 -22.65
N ALA A 67 -1.36 0.49 -22.00
CA ALA A 67 -1.52 -0.95 -21.78
C ALA A 67 -2.76 -1.28 -20.91
N TRP A 68 -3.06 -0.42 -19.93
CA TRP A 68 -4.26 -0.55 -19.12
C TRP A 68 -5.53 -0.22 -19.90
N GLU A 69 -5.50 0.86 -20.70
CA GLU A 69 -6.64 1.31 -21.50
C GLU A 69 -7.14 0.24 -22.49
N VAL A 70 -6.25 -0.62 -23.02
CA VAL A 70 -6.64 -1.72 -23.91
C VAL A 70 -7.71 -2.64 -23.31
N HIS A 71 -7.69 -2.83 -21.98
CA HIS A 71 -8.63 -3.70 -21.27
C HIS A 71 -9.96 -3.00 -20.91
N LEU A 72 -10.06 -1.69 -21.12
CA LEU A 72 -11.29 -0.93 -20.88
C LEU A 72 -12.28 -1.09 -22.04
N SER A 73 -13.58 -1.12 -21.72
CA SER A 73 -14.63 -1.02 -22.73
C SER A 73 -14.54 0.32 -23.48
N ASP A 74 -14.97 0.39 -24.75
CA ASP A 74 -14.88 1.63 -25.52
C ASP A 74 -15.71 2.78 -24.92
N ARG A 75 -16.80 2.46 -24.20
CA ARG A 75 -17.55 3.43 -23.39
C ARG A 75 -16.78 3.95 -22.17
N ALA A 76 -15.90 3.13 -21.60
CA ALA A 76 -15.05 3.53 -20.48
C ALA A 76 -13.86 4.38 -20.97
N LYS A 77 -13.25 4.02 -22.10
CA LYS A 77 -12.21 4.82 -22.77
C LYS A 77 -12.68 6.23 -23.09
N GLN A 78 -13.91 6.40 -23.58
CA GLN A 78 -14.50 7.72 -23.87
C GLN A 78 -14.79 8.58 -22.63
N ARG A 79 -14.78 7.99 -21.43
CA ARG A 79 -15.14 8.68 -20.17
C ARG A 79 -13.94 8.95 -19.27
N ILE A 80 -12.81 8.29 -19.52
CA ILE A 80 -11.64 8.31 -18.65
C ILE A 80 -10.41 8.52 -19.52
N GLU A 81 -10.09 9.78 -19.80
CA GLU A 81 -8.74 10.14 -20.26
C GLU A 81 -7.83 10.10 -19.03
N LEU A 82 -7.07 9.01 -18.86
CA LEU A 82 -6.13 8.87 -17.74
C LEU A 82 -4.89 9.72 -18.02
N ASN A 83 -4.49 10.54 -17.05
CA ASN A 83 -3.24 11.29 -17.08
C ASN A 83 -2.42 11.00 -15.82
N ALA A 84 -2.13 9.71 -15.60
CA ALA A 84 -1.35 9.27 -14.46
C ALA A 84 0.14 9.57 -14.68
N ASN A 85 0.75 10.26 -13.72
CA ASN A 85 2.20 10.43 -13.68
C ASN A 85 2.79 9.24 -12.91
N VAL A 86 3.25 8.21 -13.63
CA VAL A 86 3.90 7.05 -13.01
C VAL A 86 5.23 7.50 -12.42
N HIS A 87 5.35 7.41 -11.09
CA HIS A 87 6.57 7.78 -10.41
C HIS A 87 7.70 6.77 -10.60
N SER A 88 8.92 7.17 -10.25
CA SER A 88 10.09 6.30 -10.30
C SER A 88 9.85 4.99 -9.51
N PRO A 89 10.33 3.84 -9.99
CA PRO A 89 10.26 2.55 -9.27
C PRO A 89 10.77 2.60 -7.83
N PHE A 90 11.76 3.45 -7.55
CA PHE A 90 12.28 3.65 -6.19
C PHE A 90 11.28 4.32 -5.24
N ILE A 91 10.38 5.15 -5.77
CA ILE A 91 9.29 5.75 -4.99
C ILE A 91 8.16 4.73 -4.86
N THR A 92 7.76 4.12 -5.98
CA THR A 92 6.61 3.22 -6.00
C THR A 92 6.82 1.95 -5.20
N ILE A 93 8.06 1.45 -5.08
CA ILE A 93 8.37 0.32 -4.18
C ILE A 93 8.10 0.65 -2.71
N ILE A 94 8.25 1.92 -2.30
CA ILE A 94 7.98 2.35 -0.92
C ILE A 94 6.51 2.73 -0.76
N THR A 95 5.94 3.51 -1.69
CA THR A 95 4.55 3.96 -1.56
C THR A 95 3.56 2.80 -1.67
N SER A 96 3.84 1.80 -2.51
CA SER A 96 3.01 0.60 -2.64
C SER A 96 2.89 -0.21 -1.34
N MET A 97 3.89 -0.15 -0.44
CA MET A 97 3.83 -0.82 0.87
C MET A 97 2.67 -0.35 1.74
N PHE A 98 2.12 0.85 1.47
CA PHE A 98 1.05 1.46 2.25
C PHE A 98 -0.30 1.54 1.51
N MET A 99 -0.33 1.19 0.22
CA MET A 99 -1.54 1.22 -0.59
C MET A 99 -2.37 -0.04 -0.38
N HIS A 100 -3.70 0.12 -0.39
CA HIS A 100 -4.62 -1.00 -0.22
C HIS A 100 -5.71 -0.98 -1.29
N GLY A 101 -5.95 -2.12 -1.93
CA GLY A 101 -6.96 -2.30 -2.98
C GLY A 101 -8.41 -2.45 -2.49
N GLY A 102 -8.71 -2.17 -1.22
CA GLY A 102 -10.07 -2.19 -0.69
C GLY A 102 -10.17 -2.47 0.80
N PHE A 103 -11.38 -2.33 1.35
CA PHE A 103 -11.66 -2.45 2.79
C PHE A 103 -11.22 -3.78 3.40
N MET A 104 -11.55 -4.89 2.74
CA MET A 104 -11.16 -6.22 3.26
C MET A 104 -9.64 -6.40 3.26
N HIS A 105 -8.93 -5.80 2.30
CA HIS A 105 -7.48 -5.89 2.21
C HIS A 105 -6.82 -5.13 3.36
N ILE A 106 -7.20 -3.86 3.60
CA ILE A 106 -6.67 -3.10 4.74
C ILE A 106 -7.07 -3.71 6.07
N LEU A 107 -8.31 -4.17 6.22
CA LEU A 107 -8.78 -4.75 7.48
C LEU A 107 -7.89 -5.93 7.89
N TRP A 108 -7.64 -6.87 6.98
CA TRP A 108 -6.82 -8.02 7.30
C TRP A 108 -5.35 -7.66 7.52
N ASN A 109 -4.77 -6.75 6.74
CA ASN A 109 -3.41 -6.27 6.99
C ASN A 109 -3.26 -5.60 8.36
N MET A 110 -4.24 -4.78 8.77
CA MET A 110 -4.19 -4.09 10.06
C MET A 110 -4.35 -5.08 11.21
N VAL A 111 -5.18 -6.12 11.06
CA VAL A 111 -5.30 -7.21 12.04
C VAL A 111 -3.97 -7.93 12.22
N PHE A 112 -3.28 -8.29 11.12
CA PHE A 112 -1.96 -8.94 11.21
C PHE A 112 -0.91 -8.04 11.88
N ILE A 113 -0.81 -6.78 11.47
CA ILE A 113 0.13 -5.84 12.08
C ILE A 113 -0.19 -5.66 13.57
N TRP A 114 -1.46 -5.48 13.93
CA TRP A 114 -1.88 -5.27 15.32
C TRP A 114 -1.58 -6.45 16.24
N ILE A 115 -1.69 -7.68 15.74
CA ILE A 115 -1.49 -8.91 16.54
C ILE A 115 -0.01 -9.29 16.64
N PHE A 116 0.81 -9.03 15.62
CA PHE A 116 2.17 -9.58 15.57
C PHE A 116 3.28 -8.54 15.62
N ALA A 117 3.06 -7.33 15.10
CA ALA A 117 4.15 -6.38 14.92
C ALA A 117 4.68 -5.81 16.24
N ASP A 118 3.84 -5.66 17.27
CA ASP A 118 4.28 -5.14 18.57
C ASP A 118 5.25 -6.11 19.28
N ASN A 119 5.05 -7.42 19.15
CA ASN A 119 5.99 -8.43 19.62
C ASN A 119 7.33 -8.38 18.89
N VAL A 120 7.29 -8.25 17.56
CA VAL A 120 8.51 -8.15 16.75
C VAL A 120 9.27 -6.87 17.09
N GLU A 121 8.55 -5.75 17.25
CA GLU A 121 9.13 -4.48 17.69
C GLU A 121 9.69 -4.58 19.12
N GLY A 122 9.01 -5.28 20.03
CA GLY A 122 9.48 -5.54 21.38
C GLY A 122 10.76 -6.37 21.44
N LEU A 123 10.92 -7.33 20.52
CA LEU A 123 12.10 -8.18 20.45
C LEU A 123 13.30 -7.48 19.79
N PHE A 124 13.07 -6.73 18.71
CA PHE A 124 14.15 -6.10 17.95
C PHE A 124 14.49 -4.68 18.41
N GLY A 125 13.56 -4.01 19.09
CA GLY A 125 13.59 -2.56 19.31
C GLY A 125 13.23 -1.78 18.04
N HIS A 126 12.86 -0.51 18.23
CA HIS A 126 12.29 0.36 17.18
C HIS A 126 13.13 0.42 15.89
N THR A 127 14.44 0.66 16.00
CA THR A 127 15.32 0.89 14.84
C THR A 127 15.49 -0.37 13.99
N ARG A 128 15.70 -1.52 14.63
CA ARG A 128 15.89 -2.78 13.88
C ARG A 128 14.58 -3.25 13.29
N PHE A 129 13.47 -3.00 13.98
CA PHE A 129 12.14 -3.31 13.46
C PHE A 129 11.78 -2.50 12.20
N ILE A 130 12.06 -1.18 12.16
CA ILE A 130 11.76 -0.39 10.95
C ILE A 130 12.64 -0.81 9.76
N ILE A 131 13.91 -1.15 9.99
CA ILE A 131 14.80 -1.68 8.94
C ILE A 131 14.27 -3.01 8.42
N PHE A 132 13.89 -3.91 9.35
CA PHE A 132 13.30 -5.20 9.01
C PHE A 132 12.02 -5.03 8.17
N TYR A 133 11.12 -4.13 8.58
CA TYR A 133 9.88 -3.84 7.87
C TYR A 133 10.13 -3.37 6.43
N ILE A 134 11.07 -2.43 6.23
CA ILE A 134 11.41 -1.91 4.89
C ILE A 134 12.02 -3.01 4.00
N ILE A 135 12.93 -3.82 4.53
CA ILE A 135 13.54 -4.92 3.77
C ILE A 135 12.48 -5.93 3.34
N CYS A 136 11.56 -6.30 4.25
CA CYS A 136 10.47 -7.21 3.91
C CYS A 136 9.54 -6.63 2.85
N GLY A 137 9.17 -5.35 2.95
CA GLY A 137 8.29 -4.72 1.96
C GLY A 137 8.91 -4.60 0.57
N ILE A 138 10.22 -4.36 0.49
CA ILE A 138 10.95 -4.36 -0.79
C ILE A 138 10.98 -5.76 -1.45
N GLY A 139 10.94 -6.82 -0.64
CA GLY A 139 11.04 -8.21 -1.12
C GLY A 139 9.70 -8.93 -1.34
N ALA A 140 8.56 -8.29 -1.03
CA ALA A 140 7.22 -8.86 -1.16
C ALA A 140 6.70 -8.75 -2.61
#